data_AF-A0AAP2XNY3-F1
#
_entry.id   AF-A0AAP2XNY3-F1
#
_cell.length_a   1.000
_cell.length_b   1.000
_cell.length_c   1.000
_cell.angle_alpha   90.00
_cell.angle_beta   90.00
_cell.angle_gamma   90.00
#
_symmetry.space_group_name_H-M   'P 1'
#
loop_
_entity.id
_entity.type
_entity.pdbx_description
1 polymer ?
#
loop_
_entity_poly.entity_id
_entity_poly.type
_entity_poly.pdbx_seq_one_letter_code
_entity_poly.pdbx_strand_id
1 'polypeptide(L)'
;MNLLTLKKGNKRYDLQINNIKYCIGNDFEEKYNFVNILKEVFLLSKESEYSINNSGQAQVLINDKEIKVKEISFYQINHHYSITNDLKLTAHSLIARYLEILIAQDDNIDTINTINLLLESFTNELDNELIYPKFITYTP
;
A
#
# COMPACT_ATOMS: atom_id res chain seq x y z
N MET A 1 8.24 12.25 -20.71
CA MET A 1 6.92 12.75 -20.27
C MET A 1 5.92 11.65 -20.47
N ASN A 2 5.25 11.25 -19.40
CA ASN A 2 4.32 10.13 -19.42
C ASN A 2 2.89 10.67 -19.57
N LEU A 3 2.08 10.01 -20.38
CA LEU A 3 0.65 10.28 -20.50
C LEU A 3 -0.11 9.45 -19.47
N LEU A 4 -0.71 10.11 -18.48
CA LEU A 4 -1.66 9.50 -17.55
C LEU A 4 -3.07 9.65 -18.12
N THR A 5 -3.75 8.53 -18.32
CA THR A 5 -5.15 8.49 -18.77
C THR A 5 -6.02 7.86 -17.68
N LEU A 6 -7.06 8.56 -17.27
CA LEU A 6 -8.10 8.05 -16.37
C LEU A 6 -9.39 7.93 -17.15
N LYS A 7 -10.06 6.78 -17.08
CA LYS A 7 -11.33 6.58 -17.77
C LYS A 7 -12.33 5.80 -16.93
N LYS A 8 -13.60 6.20 -17.02
CA LYS A 8 -14.76 5.46 -16.49
C LYS A 8 -16.00 5.86 -17.29
N GLY A 9 -16.66 4.89 -17.91
CA GLY A 9 -17.81 5.13 -18.78
C GLY A 9 -17.47 6.15 -19.88
N ASN A 10 -18.25 7.24 -19.94
CA ASN A 10 -18.04 8.33 -20.91
C ASN A 10 -17.00 9.37 -20.47
N LYS A 11 -16.49 9.28 -19.23
CA LYS A 11 -15.49 10.23 -18.73
C LYS A 11 -14.09 9.75 -19.04
N ARG A 12 -13.28 10.62 -19.65
CA ARG A 12 -11.87 10.39 -19.96
C ARG A 12 -11.06 11.64 -19.66
N TYR A 13 -9.98 11.48 -18.92
CA TYR A 13 -9.05 12.54 -18.55
C TYR A 13 -7.64 12.16 -18.99
N ASP A 14 -7.04 12.97 -19.85
CA ASP A 14 -5.69 12.77 -20.36
C ASP A 14 -4.77 13.86 -19.82
N LEU A 15 -3.72 13.46 -19.09
CA LEU A 15 -2.79 14.34 -18.40
C LEU A 15 -1.35 13.97 -18.75
N GLN A 16 -0.61 14.92 -19.32
CA GLN A 16 0.85 14.81 -19.43
C GLN A 16 1.49 15.09 -18.06
N ILE A 17 2.22 14.11 -17.54
CA ILE A 17 2.85 14.13 -16.21
C ILE A 17 4.35 13.78 -16.34
N ASN A 18 5.18 14.57 -15.67
CA ASN A 18 6.59 14.22 -15.38
C ASN A 18 6.69 13.84 -13.90
N ASN A 19 7.14 14.77 -13.04
CA ASN A 19 7.26 14.52 -11.60
C ASN A 19 6.07 15.07 -10.81
N ILE A 20 5.59 16.27 -11.17
CA ILE A 20 4.50 16.96 -10.48
C ILE A 20 3.54 17.51 -11.53
N LYS A 21 2.24 17.40 -11.26
CA LYS A 21 1.18 18.01 -12.06
C LYS A 21 0.19 18.72 -11.16
N TYR A 22 -0.09 19.99 -11.48
CA TYR A 22 -1.14 20.78 -10.83
C TYR A 22 -2.41 20.72 -11.66
N CYS A 23 -3.51 20.30 -11.05
CA CYS A 23 -4.84 20.28 -11.66
C CYS A 23 -5.70 21.36 -11.01
N ILE A 24 -5.92 22.48 -11.70
CA ILE A 24 -6.65 23.64 -11.20
C ILE A 24 -7.86 23.88 -12.11
N GLY A 25 -9.00 24.23 -11.51
CA GLY A 25 -10.25 24.51 -12.23
C GLY A 25 -11.34 24.92 -11.25
N ASN A 26 -12.46 25.43 -11.75
CA ASN A 26 -13.61 25.80 -10.91
C ASN A 26 -14.74 24.75 -10.94
N ASP A 27 -14.59 23.72 -11.78
CA ASP A 27 -15.52 22.62 -11.85
C ASP A 27 -15.26 21.62 -10.71
N PHE A 28 -16.07 21.69 -9.67
CA PHE A 28 -15.97 20.81 -8.51
C PHE A 28 -16.45 19.39 -8.81
N GLU A 29 -17.40 19.23 -9.72
CA GLU A 29 -17.95 17.93 -10.09
C GLU A 29 -16.91 17.12 -10.87
N GLU A 30 -16.25 17.73 -11.86
CA GLU A 30 -15.19 17.09 -12.63
C GLU A 30 -13.99 16.73 -11.74
N LYS A 31 -13.60 17.63 -10.82
CA LYS A 31 -12.55 17.31 -9.83
C LYS A 31 -12.92 16.12 -8.95
N TYR A 32 -14.17 16.06 -8.48
CA TYR A 32 -14.64 14.97 -7.65
C TYR A 32 -14.58 13.64 -8.43
N ASN A 33 -15.09 13.63 -9.66
CA ASN A 33 -15.09 12.45 -10.52
C ASN A 33 -13.68 11.96 -10.82
N PHE A 34 -12.76 12.87 -11.14
CA PHE A 34 -11.35 12.56 -11.35
C PHE A 34 -10.73 11.84 -10.13
N VAL A 35 -10.92 12.39 -8.93
CA VAL A 35 -10.40 11.79 -7.69
C VAL A 35 -11.08 10.45 -7.39
N ASN A 36 -12.37 10.32 -7.70
CA ASN A 36 -13.12 9.10 -7.42
C ASN A 36 -12.62 7.93 -8.28
N ILE A 37 -12.31 8.15 -9.56
CA ILE A 37 -11.72 7.13 -10.45
C ILE A 37 -10.39 6.62 -9.88
N LEU A 38 -9.54 7.51 -9.35
CA LEU A 38 -8.28 7.10 -8.71
C LEU A 38 -8.54 6.25 -7.46
N LYS A 39 -9.47 6.67 -6.60
CA LYS A 39 -9.81 5.92 -5.38
C LYS A 39 -10.34 4.53 -5.72
N GLU A 40 -11.18 4.42 -6.73
CA GLU A 40 -11.78 3.15 -7.14
C GLU A 40 -10.73 2.14 -7.60
N VAL A 41 -9.79 2.58 -8.46
CA VAL A 41 -8.74 1.71 -8.97
C VAL A 41 -7.73 1.34 -7.88
N PHE A 42 -7.29 2.29 -7.08
CA PHE A 42 -6.15 2.08 -6.17
C PHE A 42 -6.52 1.72 -4.73
N LEU A 43 -7.68 2.13 -4.24
CA LEU A 43 -8.14 1.82 -2.88
C LEU A 43 -9.16 0.68 -2.87
N LEU A 44 -9.46 0.07 -4.02
CA LEU A 44 -10.41 -1.04 -4.16
C LEU A 44 -11.74 -0.77 -3.45
N SER A 45 -12.20 0.48 -3.50
CA SER A 45 -13.47 0.86 -2.87
C SER A 45 -14.57 0.00 -3.48
N LYS A 46 -15.29 -0.76 -2.65
CA LYS A 46 -16.36 -1.68 -3.10
C LYS A 46 -17.30 -0.96 -4.05
N GLU A 47 -17.27 -1.35 -5.32
CA GLU A 47 -18.29 -0.96 -6.27
C GLU A 47 -19.57 -1.77 -5.99
N SER A 48 -20.72 -1.12 -6.13
CA SER A 48 -21.97 -1.85 -6.26
C SER A 48 -22.02 -2.49 -7.65
N GLU A 49 -22.61 -3.68 -7.75
CA GLU A 49 -22.86 -4.36 -9.04
C GLU A 49 -23.61 -3.44 -10.03
N TYR A 50 -24.43 -2.52 -9.51
CA TYR A 50 -25.11 -1.49 -10.29
C TYR A 50 -24.15 -0.50 -10.98
N SER A 51 -23.06 -0.07 -10.33
CA SER A 51 -22.09 0.86 -10.94
C SER A 51 -21.29 0.22 -12.06
N ILE A 52 -20.86 -1.04 -11.86
CA ILE A 52 -20.12 -1.81 -12.86
C ILE A 52 -20.96 -1.96 -14.13
N ASN A 53 -22.24 -2.32 -13.97
CA ASN A 53 -23.13 -2.61 -15.10
C ASN A 53 -23.56 -1.36 -15.90
N ASN A 54 -23.63 -0.19 -15.26
CA ASN A 54 -24.14 1.03 -15.92
C ASN A 54 -23.03 2.00 -16.36
N SER A 55 -21.91 2.05 -15.64
CA SER A 55 -20.83 3.01 -15.90
C SER A 55 -19.49 2.37 -16.26
N GLY A 56 -19.40 1.04 -16.26
CA GLY A 56 -18.16 0.31 -16.49
C GLY A 56 -17.17 0.47 -15.33
N GLN A 57 -16.06 -0.25 -15.41
CA GLN A 57 -14.99 -0.19 -14.40
C GLN A 57 -14.07 1.00 -14.64
N ALA A 58 -13.64 1.65 -13.56
CA ALA A 58 -12.57 2.63 -13.63
C ALA A 58 -11.25 2.00 -14.09
N GLN A 59 -10.52 2.69 -14.96
CA GLN A 59 -9.20 2.28 -15.44
C GLN A 59 -8.23 3.46 -15.44
N VAL A 60 -6.99 3.20 -15.05
CA VAL A 60 -5.88 4.16 -15.08
C VAL A 60 -4.75 3.59 -15.92
N LEU A 61 -4.28 4.37 -16.89
CA LEU A 61 -3.23 3.98 -17.84
C LEU A 61 -2.06 4.97 -17.79
N ILE A 62 -0.85 4.46 -17.95
CA ILE A 62 0.35 5.24 -18.22
C ILE A 62 0.88 4.85 -19.60
N ASN A 63 1.00 5.83 -20.50
CA ASN A 63 1.45 5.62 -21.89
C ASN A 63 0.65 4.49 -22.57
N ASP A 64 -0.68 4.56 -22.46
CA ASP A 64 -1.66 3.59 -22.98
C ASP A 64 -1.55 2.17 -22.41
N LYS A 65 -0.72 1.94 -21.39
CA LYS A 65 -0.66 0.68 -20.65
C LYS A 65 -1.43 0.80 -19.34
N GLU A 66 -2.36 -0.12 -19.12
CA GLU A 66 -3.11 -0.20 -17.87
C GLU A 66 -2.18 -0.53 -16.71
N ILE A 67 -2.35 0.23 -15.63
CA ILE A 67 -1.57 0.05 -14.41
C ILE A 67 -2.14 -1.13 -13.63
N LYS A 68 -1.28 -2.09 -13.29
CA LYS A 68 -1.64 -3.09 -12.29
C LYS A 68 -1.43 -2.49 -10.90
N VAL A 69 -2.43 -2.59 -10.03
CA VAL A 69 -2.37 -2.08 -8.64
C VAL A 69 -1.16 -2.63 -7.87
N LYS A 70 -0.69 -3.84 -8.20
CA LYS A 70 0.52 -4.44 -7.59
C LYS A 70 1.83 -3.75 -7.95
N GLU A 71 1.87 -3.04 -9.08
CA GLU A 71 3.09 -2.44 -9.64
C GLU A 71 3.26 -0.98 -9.19
N ILE A 72 2.25 -0.37 -8.55
CA ILE A 72 2.27 1.04 -8.14
C ILE A 72 1.83 1.19 -6.69
N SER A 73 2.53 2.05 -5.95
CA SER A 73 2.10 2.52 -4.64
C SER A 73 1.32 3.84 -4.79
N PHE A 74 0.06 3.84 -4.39
CA PHE A 74 -0.81 5.01 -4.44
C PHE A 74 -1.05 5.57 -3.04
N TYR A 75 -0.89 6.89 -2.90
CA TYR A 75 -1.10 7.61 -1.64
C TYR A 75 -1.97 8.83 -1.87
N GLN A 76 -3.00 8.98 -1.04
CA GLN A 76 -3.85 10.16 -1.04
C GLN A 76 -3.68 10.94 0.26
N ILE A 77 -3.18 12.17 0.14
CA ILE A 77 -3.16 13.13 1.24
C ILE A 77 -4.29 14.13 0.99
N ASN A 78 -5.19 14.28 1.96
CA ASN A 78 -6.28 15.24 1.92
C ASN A 78 -6.31 16.03 3.24
N HIS A 79 -7.24 16.97 3.36
CA HIS A 79 -7.35 17.84 4.55
C HIS A 79 -7.65 17.10 5.87
N HIS A 80 -8.09 15.85 5.81
CA HIS A 80 -8.35 14.99 6.96
C HIS A 80 -7.15 14.11 7.34
N TYR A 81 -6.03 14.23 6.61
CA TYR A 81 -4.80 13.52 6.96
C TYR A 81 -4.35 13.94 8.37
N SER A 82 -4.08 12.94 9.21
CA SER A 82 -3.63 13.15 10.59
C SER A 82 -2.44 12.25 10.86
N ILE A 83 -1.31 12.86 11.23
CA ILE A 83 -0.09 12.16 11.63
C ILE A 83 -0.38 11.19 12.78
N THR A 84 -1.21 11.60 13.75
CA THR A 84 -1.59 10.76 14.89
C THR A 84 -2.31 9.48 14.46
N ASN A 85 -3.17 9.58 13.43
CA ASN A 85 -3.81 8.39 12.87
C ASN A 85 -2.84 7.58 12.01
N ASP A 86 -1.95 8.25 11.28
CA ASP A 86 -0.98 7.60 10.40
C ASP A 86 0.07 6.78 11.16
N LEU A 87 0.44 7.24 12.37
CA LEU A 87 1.30 6.53 13.32
C LEU A 87 0.71 5.20 13.84
N LYS A 88 -0.57 4.90 13.55
CA LYS A 88 -1.14 3.56 13.79
C LYS A 88 -0.65 2.51 12.79
N LEU A 89 0.14 2.91 11.79
CA LEU A 89 0.80 2.04 10.81
C LEU A 89 -0.16 1.09 10.08
N THR A 90 -1.34 1.59 9.71
CA THR A 90 -2.31 0.82 8.91
C THR A 90 -1.79 0.58 7.48
N ALA A 91 -2.45 -0.29 6.71
CA ALA A 91 -2.03 -0.63 5.34
C ALA A 91 -1.93 0.56 4.37
N HIS A 92 -2.61 1.68 4.66
CA HIS A 92 -2.55 2.91 3.87
C HIS A 92 -1.67 4.00 4.49
N SER A 93 -0.88 3.64 5.51
CA SER A 93 -0.05 4.60 6.25
C SER A 93 1.15 5.06 5.42
N LEU A 94 1.32 6.37 5.31
CA LEU A 94 2.46 6.96 4.61
C LEU A 94 3.74 6.75 5.44
N ILE A 95 3.64 6.91 6.76
CA ILE A 95 4.75 6.68 7.70
C ILE A 95 5.18 5.20 7.67
N ALA A 96 4.25 4.25 7.66
CA ALA A 96 4.60 2.84 7.58
C ALA A 96 5.43 2.55 6.33
N ARG A 97 5.02 3.07 5.17
CA ARG A 97 5.79 2.89 3.93
C ARG A 97 7.16 3.54 4.00
N TYR A 98 7.25 4.73 4.56
CA TYR A 98 8.53 5.41 4.73
C TYR A 98 9.48 4.58 5.59
N LEU A 99 8.99 4.00 6.68
CA LEU A 99 9.76 3.10 7.53
C LEU A 99 10.16 1.82 6.79
N GLU A 100 9.27 1.21 6.00
CA GLU A 100 9.61 0.04 5.16
C GLU A 100 10.76 0.35 4.20
N ILE A 101 10.73 1.52 3.54
CA ILE A 101 11.78 1.94 2.62
C ILE A 101 13.11 2.13 3.38
N LEU A 102 13.07 2.78 4.55
CA LEU A 102 14.25 2.95 5.39
C LEU A 102 14.83 1.61 5.85
N ILE A 103 13.99 0.70 6.32
CA ILE A 103 14.41 -0.63 6.81
C ILE A 103 14.97 -1.47 5.65
N ALA A 104 14.42 -1.36 4.45
CA ALA A 104 14.88 -2.11 3.27
C ALA A 104 16.20 -1.59 2.67
N GLN A 105 16.83 -0.56 3.25
CA GLN A 105 18.14 -0.09 2.82
C GLN A 105 19.23 -1.13 3.10
N ASP A 106 20.23 -1.20 2.22
CA ASP A 106 21.30 -2.19 2.28
C ASP A 106 22.07 -2.15 3.62
N ASP A 107 22.22 -0.96 4.20
CA ASP A 107 22.88 -0.73 5.49
C ASP A 107 22.25 -1.51 6.66
N ASN A 108 20.97 -1.88 6.54
CA ASN A 108 20.24 -2.61 7.58
C ASN A 108 20.26 -4.13 7.41
N ILE A 109 20.73 -4.65 6.26
CA ILE A 109 20.68 -6.08 5.93
C ILE A 109 21.43 -6.93 6.95
N ASP A 110 22.63 -6.52 7.36
CA ASP A 110 23.43 -7.27 8.34
C ASP A 110 22.76 -7.33 9.71
N THR A 111 22.10 -6.24 10.12
CA THR A 111 21.34 -6.18 11.37
C THR A 111 20.13 -7.11 11.30
N ILE A 112 19.39 -7.08 10.18
CA ILE A 112 18.23 -7.97 9.95
C ILE A 112 18.66 -9.44 9.97
N ASN A 113 19.76 -9.78 9.31
CA ASN A 113 20.31 -11.14 9.31
C ASN A 113 20.72 -11.60 10.72
N THR A 114 21.34 -10.71 11.49
CA THR A 114 21.70 -10.99 12.89
C THR A 114 20.46 -11.27 13.73
N ILE A 115 19.40 -10.47 13.59
CA ILE A 115 18.11 -10.69 14.28
C ILE A 115 17.52 -12.05 13.90
N ASN A 116 17.54 -12.42 12.61
CA ASN A 116 17.03 -13.71 12.15
C ASN A 116 17.81 -14.89 12.77
N LEU A 117 19.14 -14.81 12.83
CA LEU A 117 19.98 -15.83 13.46
C LEU A 117 19.70 -15.98 14.97
N LEU A 118 19.49 -14.85 15.66
CA LEU A 118 19.15 -14.86 17.09
C LEU A 118 17.76 -15.48 17.33
N LEU A 119 16.78 -15.18 16.48
CA LEU A 119 15.43 -15.77 16.54
C LEU A 119 15.45 -17.27 16.28
N GLU A 120 16.23 -17.73 15.29
CA GLU A 120 16.42 -19.15 15.01
C GLU A 120 17.08 -19.86 16.18
N SER A 121 18.15 -19.27 16.74
CA SER A 121 18.84 -19.82 17.91
C SER A 121 17.91 -19.93 19.12
N PHE A 122 17.11 -18.90 19.39
CA PHE A 122 16.13 -18.89 20.48
C PHE A 122 15.04 -19.94 20.27
N THR A 123 14.55 -20.12 19.04
CA THR A 123 13.53 -21.12 18.72
C THR A 123 14.08 -22.54 18.91
N ASN A 124 15.30 -22.80 18.44
CA ASN A 124 15.98 -24.08 18.64
C ASN A 124 16.20 -24.40 20.12
N GLU A 125 16.51 -23.40 20.95
CA GLU A 125 16.66 -23.58 22.40
C GLU A 125 15.32 -23.97 23.06
N LEU A 126 14.23 -23.28 22.71
CA LEU A 126 12.89 -23.60 23.20
C LEU A 126 12.44 -25.01 22.79
N ASP A 127 12.66 -25.40 21.54
CA ASP A 127 12.29 -26.74 21.04
C ASP A 127 13.11 -27.84 21.75
N ASN A 128 14.39 -27.59 22.01
CA ASN A 128 15.24 -28.54 22.75
C ASN A 128 14.87 -28.63 24.24
N GLU A 129 14.43 -27.55 24.88
CA GLU A 129 13.95 -27.57 26.27
C GLU A 129 12.55 -28.21 26.41
N LEU A 130 11.65 -28.04 25.44
CA LEU A 130 10.32 -28.66 25.44
C LEU A 130 10.36 -30.19 25.22
N ILE A 131 11.38 -30.72 24.53
CA ILE A 131 11.50 -32.15 24.21
C ILE A 131 12.14 -32.98 25.35
N TYR A 132 12.72 -32.36 26.38
CA TYR A 132 13.11 -33.08 27.59
C TYR A 132 12.09 -32.84 28.71
N PRO A 133 11.11 -33.75 28.92
CA PRO A 133 10.45 -33.81 30.21
C PRO A 133 11.53 -34.20 31.22
N LYS A 134 12.11 -33.23 31.92
CA LYS A 134 12.81 -33.47 33.18
C LYS A 134 11.74 -33.91 34.17
N PHE A 135 11.32 -35.16 34.08
CA PHE A 135 10.66 -35.83 35.19
C PHE A 135 11.65 -35.76 36.35
N ILE A 136 11.39 -34.83 37.27
CA ILE A 136 12.11 -34.77 38.53
C ILE A 136 11.67 -36.00 39.30
N THR A 137 12.39 -37.11 39.14
CA THR A 137 12.26 -38.24 40.06
C THR A 137 12.92 -37.81 41.36
N TYR A 138 12.12 -37.23 42.26
CA TYR A 138 12.51 -37.14 43.66
C TYR A 138 12.58 -38.57 44.22
N THR A 139 13.79 -39.03 44.53
CA THR A 139 14.05 -40.12 45.47
C THR A 139 14.95 -39.55 46.57
N PRO A 140 14.52 -39.64 47.83
CA PRO A 140 14.84 -40.81 48.66
C PRO A 140 13.61 -41.64 49.05
#